data_AF-A0A7V9UDZ7-F1
#
_entry.id   AF-A0A7V9UDZ7-F1
#
_cell.length_a   1.000
_cell.length_b   1.000
_cell.length_c   1.000
_cell.angle_alpha   90.00
_cell.angle_beta   90.00
_cell.angle_gamma   90.00
#
_symmetry.space_group_name_H-M   'P 1'
#
loop_
_entity.id
_entity.type
_entity.pdbx_description
1 polymer ?
#
loop_
_entity_poly.entity_id
_entity_poly.type
_entity_poly.pdbx_seq_one_letter_code
_entity_poly.pdbx_strand_id
1 'polypeptide(L)'
;MTKNWEVFDRDPRGWEIPNQGVTKVGRPKDQSAWDVLRWELTSFVCEGEYAEGLERILSQYLGNLSRPEQSAAWVSGFYGSGKSHLVRVLASLWTDEKLPDGSTAQGITQITPSVRANLKELYIAGTRGGGLWSAVGKLGSGVTESYRLAFLSVLFNSAGLPSQYPAARLAMMLKREGAYEEVVAALK
;
A
#
# COMPACT_ATOMS: atom_id res chain seq x y z
N MET A 1 -27.38 -30.91 13.48
CA MET A 1 -26.14 -31.01 12.67
C MET A 1 -25.83 -29.62 12.17
N THR A 2 -24.70 -29.05 12.58
CA THR A 2 -24.20 -27.77 12.04
C THR A 2 -23.74 -28.00 10.61
N LYS A 3 -24.21 -27.19 9.67
CA LYS A 3 -23.78 -27.23 8.27
C LYS A 3 -22.41 -26.53 8.17
N ASN A 4 -21.54 -27.00 7.29
CA ASN A 4 -20.17 -26.47 7.16
C ASN A 4 -20.12 -24.94 6.96
N TRP A 5 -21.04 -24.39 6.16
CA TRP A 5 -21.13 -22.95 5.90
C TRP A 5 -21.55 -22.11 7.13
N GLU A 6 -22.11 -22.73 8.17
CA GLU A 6 -22.51 -22.05 9.43
C GLU A 6 -21.31 -21.83 10.37
N VAL A 7 -20.13 -22.39 10.06
CA VAL A 7 -18.91 -22.25 10.87
C VAL A 7 -18.10 -21.00 10.47
N PHE A 8 -18.32 -20.46 9.27
CA PHE A 8 -17.61 -19.28 8.80
C PHE A 8 -18.22 -18.01 9.37
N ASP A 9 -17.38 -17.00 9.59
CA ASP A 9 -17.81 -15.65 9.98
C ASP A 9 -18.78 -15.02 8.97
N ARG A 10 -18.62 -15.34 7.68
CA ARG A 10 -19.48 -14.92 6.59
C ARG A 10 -19.88 -16.11 5.72
N ASP A 11 -21.17 -16.22 5.39
CA ASP A 11 -21.70 -17.31 4.56
C ASP A 11 -20.96 -17.38 3.20
N PRO A 12 -20.14 -18.41 2.95
CA PRO A 12 -19.29 -18.50 1.76
C PRO A 12 -20.08 -18.67 0.45
N ARG A 13 -21.40 -18.89 0.50
CA ARG A 13 -22.24 -19.07 -0.69
C ARG A 13 -22.73 -17.74 -1.28
N GLY A 14 -22.66 -16.66 -0.50
CA GLY A 14 -23.22 -15.36 -0.87
C GLY A 14 -22.21 -14.34 -1.40
N TRP A 15 -20.93 -14.72 -1.54
CA TRP A 15 -19.89 -13.79 -1.97
C TRP A 15 -18.71 -14.52 -2.62
N GLU A 16 -17.91 -13.76 -3.37
CA GLU A 16 -16.67 -14.22 -4.00
C GLU A 16 -15.49 -13.36 -3.56
N ILE A 17 -14.30 -13.94 -3.55
CA ILE A 17 -13.05 -13.21 -3.34
C ILE A 17 -12.68 -12.49 -4.65
N PRO A 18 -12.74 -11.15 -4.71
CA PRO A 18 -12.65 -10.41 -5.97
C PRO A 18 -11.28 -10.52 -6.67
N ASN A 19 -10.23 -10.89 -5.93
CA ASN A 19 -8.89 -11.11 -6.47
C ASN A 19 -8.46 -12.58 -6.54
N GLN A 20 -9.39 -13.52 -6.29
CA GLN A 20 -9.11 -14.97 -6.21
C GLN A 20 -7.96 -15.32 -5.24
N GLY A 21 -7.77 -14.53 -4.19
CA GLY A 21 -6.71 -14.71 -3.20
C GLY A 21 -5.33 -14.20 -3.63
N VAL A 22 -5.22 -13.48 -4.75
CA VAL A 22 -3.94 -12.96 -5.27
C VAL A 22 -3.87 -11.45 -5.14
N THR A 23 -3.05 -10.98 -4.20
CA THR A 23 -2.76 -9.55 -4.04
C THR A 23 -1.85 -9.03 -5.14
N LYS A 24 -2.28 -7.95 -5.80
CA LYS A 24 -1.44 -7.12 -6.67
C LYS A 24 -0.93 -5.91 -5.87
N VAL A 25 0.37 -5.68 -5.93
CA VAL A 25 1.06 -4.63 -5.19
C VAL A 25 1.15 -3.39 -6.08
N GLY A 26 0.61 -2.26 -5.62
CA GLY A 26 0.54 -1.00 -6.37
C GLY A 26 -0.75 -0.22 -6.09
N ARG A 27 -0.83 1.01 -6.61
CA ARG A 27 -2.00 1.88 -6.43
C ARG A 27 -3.17 1.44 -7.33
N PRO A 28 -4.41 1.41 -6.83
CA PRO A 28 -5.59 1.19 -7.67
C PRO A 28 -5.71 2.24 -8.78
N LYS A 29 -6.11 1.81 -9.98
CA LYS A 29 -6.25 2.69 -11.17
C LYS A 29 -7.68 2.83 -11.67
N ASP A 30 -8.55 1.91 -11.28
CA ASP A 30 -9.94 1.83 -11.68
C ASP A 30 -10.81 1.39 -10.50
N GLN A 31 -12.13 1.47 -10.66
CA GLN A 31 -13.07 1.14 -9.59
C GLN A 31 -12.92 -0.31 -9.11
N SER A 32 -12.69 -1.26 -10.02
CA SER A 32 -12.51 -2.67 -9.66
C SER A 32 -11.29 -2.89 -8.75
N ALA A 33 -10.17 -2.22 -9.05
CA ALA A 33 -8.98 -2.26 -8.22
C ALA A 33 -9.19 -1.61 -6.84
N TRP A 34 -10.04 -0.59 -6.75
CA TRP A 34 -10.46 0.00 -5.48
C TRP A 34 -11.35 -0.93 -4.67
N ASP A 35 -12.29 -1.62 -5.31
CA ASP A 35 -13.16 -2.61 -4.67
C ASP A 35 -12.35 -3.79 -4.12
N VAL A 36 -11.32 -4.24 -4.86
CA VAL A 36 -10.36 -5.24 -4.39
C VAL A 36 -9.59 -4.74 -3.16
N LEU A 37 -9.07 -3.50 -3.19
CA LEU A 37 -8.35 -2.94 -2.04
C LEU A 37 -9.26 -2.84 -0.81
N ARG A 38 -10.50 -2.39 -0.99
CA ARG A 38 -11.49 -2.34 0.09
C ARG A 38 -11.72 -3.73 0.68
N TRP A 39 -11.91 -4.74 -0.18
CA TRP A 39 -12.09 -6.12 0.27
C TRP A 39 -10.87 -6.63 1.04
N GLU A 40 -9.65 -6.37 0.54
CA GLU A 40 -8.40 -6.74 1.22
C GLU A 40 -8.28 -6.09 2.60
N LEU A 41 -8.59 -4.80 2.72
CA LEU A 41 -8.53 -4.06 3.99
C LEU A 41 -9.61 -4.52 4.99
N THR A 42 -10.86 -4.67 4.54
CA THR A 42 -11.98 -5.08 5.39
C THR A 42 -11.88 -6.54 5.84
N SER A 43 -11.25 -7.39 5.02
CA SER A 43 -11.07 -8.82 5.31
C SER A 43 -9.72 -9.12 5.97
N PHE A 44 -8.89 -8.11 6.25
CA PHE A 44 -7.59 -8.29 6.87
C PHE A 44 -7.74 -8.64 8.36
N VAL A 45 -7.29 -9.83 8.73
CA VAL A 45 -7.26 -10.28 10.13
C VAL A 45 -5.90 -9.91 10.72
N CYS A 46 -5.85 -8.80 11.45
CA CYS A 46 -4.64 -8.33 12.13
C CYS A 46 -4.41 -9.10 13.44
N GLU A 47 -4.04 -10.37 13.33
CA GLU A 47 -3.73 -11.25 14.47
C GLU A 47 -2.46 -12.07 14.19
N GLY A 48 -1.90 -12.68 15.24
CA GLY A 48 -0.70 -13.51 15.15
C GLY A 48 0.45 -12.83 14.41
N GLU A 49 1.05 -13.54 13.45
CA GLU A 49 2.20 -13.08 12.66
C GLU A 49 1.95 -11.77 11.89
N TYR A 50 0.71 -11.47 11.49
CA TYR A 50 0.41 -10.19 10.85
C TYR A 50 0.49 -9.04 11.85
N ALA A 51 -0.07 -9.20 13.04
CA ALA A 51 -0.02 -8.17 14.08
C ALA A 51 1.41 -7.94 14.57
N GLU A 52 2.12 -9.02 14.90
CA GLU A 52 3.52 -8.98 15.35
C GLU A 52 4.44 -8.37 14.28
N GLY A 53 4.24 -8.75 13.01
CA GLY A 53 4.99 -8.20 11.89
C GLY A 53 4.77 -6.69 11.71
N LEU A 54 3.52 -6.23 11.73
CA LEU A 54 3.19 -4.80 11.63
C LEU A 54 3.77 -4.01 12.81
N GLU A 55 3.61 -4.51 14.03
CA GLU A 55 4.12 -3.86 15.24
C GLU A 55 5.65 -3.76 15.22
N ARG A 56 6.34 -4.83 14.85
CA ARG A 56 7.81 -4.83 14.73
C ARG A 56 8.30 -3.84 13.68
N ILE A 57 7.67 -3.81 12.50
CA ILE A 57 8.07 -2.90 11.42
C ILE A 57 7.87 -1.44 11.86
N LEU A 58 6.68 -1.12 12.39
CA LEU A 58 6.35 0.26 12.75
C LEU A 58 7.18 0.75 13.94
N SER A 59 7.27 -0.03 15.02
CA SER A 59 8.04 0.35 16.22
C SER A 59 9.53 0.53 15.93
N GLN A 60 10.12 -0.32 15.08
CA GLN A 60 11.52 -0.16 14.67
C GLN A 60 11.73 1.07 13.79
N TYR A 61 10.81 1.39 12.89
CA TYR A 61 10.88 2.61 12.10
C TYR A 61 10.82 3.85 12.99
N LEU A 62 9.80 3.93 13.87
CA LEU A 62 9.57 5.03 14.78
C LEU A 62 10.75 5.25 15.73
N GLY A 63 11.26 4.17 16.34
CA GLY A 63 12.40 4.23 17.26
C GLY A 63 13.73 4.67 16.63
N ASN A 64 13.83 4.67 15.30
CA ASN A 64 15.01 5.09 14.56
C ASN A 64 14.86 6.46 13.90
N LEU A 65 13.73 7.16 14.01
CA LEU A 65 13.50 8.45 13.35
C LEU A 65 14.55 9.52 13.70
N SER A 66 15.11 9.49 14.91
CA SER A 66 16.16 10.41 15.36
C SER A 66 17.58 9.90 15.12
N ARG A 67 17.75 8.78 14.42
CA ARG A 67 19.05 8.16 14.15
C ARG A 67 19.51 8.45 12.72
N PRO A 68 20.83 8.44 12.45
CA PRO A 68 21.35 8.64 11.11
C PRO A 68 20.97 7.53 10.13
N GLU A 69 20.60 6.35 10.62
CA GLU A 69 20.25 5.18 9.82
C GLU A 69 18.83 4.70 10.14
N GLN A 70 18.12 4.25 9.11
CA GLN A 70 16.79 3.65 9.20
C GLN A 70 16.86 2.14 9.04
N SER A 71 16.04 1.42 9.82
CA SER A 71 15.95 -0.03 9.73
C SER A 71 15.10 -0.45 8.53
N ALA A 72 15.64 -1.33 7.70
CA ALA A 72 14.87 -2.02 6.68
C ALA A 72 14.16 -3.24 7.27
N ALA A 73 13.01 -3.60 6.72
CA ALA A 73 12.28 -4.81 7.08
C ALA A 73 12.33 -5.83 5.94
N TRP A 74 12.49 -7.10 6.29
CA TRP A 74 12.41 -8.22 5.36
C TRP A 74 11.26 -9.14 5.74
N VAL A 75 10.29 -9.28 4.84
CA VAL A 75 9.11 -10.14 5.05
C VAL A 75 9.29 -11.44 4.25
N SER A 76 9.47 -12.55 4.95
CA SER A 76 9.67 -13.89 4.38
C SER A 76 8.54 -14.87 4.77
N GLY A 77 8.48 -16.04 4.13
CA GLY A 77 7.41 -17.02 4.32
C GLY A 77 7.06 -17.79 3.04
N PHE A 78 6.34 -18.90 3.19
CA PHE A 78 5.97 -19.81 2.09
C PHE A 78 4.95 -19.18 1.11
N TYR A 79 4.77 -19.75 -0.09
CA TYR A 79 3.79 -19.25 -1.07
C TYR A 79 2.36 -19.30 -0.49
N GLY A 80 1.59 -18.23 -0.66
CA GLY A 80 0.24 -18.14 -0.07
C GLY A 80 0.21 -17.70 1.40
N SER A 81 1.35 -17.50 2.07
CA SER A 81 1.40 -16.99 3.46
C SER A 81 1.03 -15.51 3.62
N GLY A 82 0.66 -14.81 2.54
CA GLY A 82 0.17 -13.43 2.59
C GLY A 82 1.22 -12.32 2.74
N LYS A 83 2.50 -12.57 2.46
CA LYS A 83 3.57 -11.54 2.50
C LYS A 83 3.24 -10.27 1.70
N SER A 84 2.85 -10.43 0.44
CA SER A 84 2.49 -9.31 -0.43
C SER A 84 1.23 -8.59 0.05
N HIS A 85 0.33 -9.33 0.70
CA HIS A 85 -0.87 -8.79 1.31
C HIS A 85 -0.52 -7.91 2.51
N LEU A 86 0.33 -8.39 3.43
CA LEU A 86 0.86 -7.62 4.55
C LEU A 86 1.48 -6.30 4.08
N VAL A 87 2.36 -6.35 3.07
CA VAL A 87 3.03 -5.14 2.54
C VAL A 87 2.01 -4.16 1.93
N ARG A 88 1.00 -4.66 1.21
CA ARG A 88 -0.03 -3.79 0.63
C ARG A 88 -0.94 -3.15 1.68
N VAL A 89 -1.35 -3.93 2.69
CA VAL A 89 -2.16 -3.43 3.80
C VAL A 89 -1.37 -2.39 4.58
N LEU A 90 -0.12 -2.69 4.98
CA LEU A 90 0.76 -1.74 5.65
C LEU A 90 0.88 -0.44 4.86
N ALA A 91 1.08 -0.52 3.55
CA ALA A 91 1.21 0.66 2.70
C ALA A 91 -0.03 1.56 2.69
N SER A 92 -1.22 0.96 2.76
CA SER A 92 -2.50 1.68 2.80
C SER A 92 -2.76 2.26 4.19
N LEU A 93 -2.42 1.51 5.25
CA LEU A 93 -2.50 1.97 6.63
C LEU A 93 -1.52 3.12 6.91
N TRP A 94 -0.32 3.05 6.33
CA TRP A 94 0.75 4.03 6.49
C TRP A 94 0.30 5.44 6.11
N THR A 95 -0.43 5.59 5.01
CA THR A 95 -0.93 6.90 4.55
C THR A 95 -2.37 7.19 4.95
N ASP A 96 -3.00 6.28 5.69
CA ASP A 96 -4.45 6.24 5.93
C ASP A 96 -5.24 6.50 4.64
N GLU A 97 -4.95 5.69 3.61
CA GLU A 97 -5.44 5.92 2.25
C GLU A 97 -6.97 6.09 2.21
N LYS A 98 -7.42 7.20 1.59
CA LYS A 98 -8.85 7.47 1.38
C LYS A 98 -9.36 6.69 0.18
N LEU A 99 -10.43 5.93 0.40
CA LEU A 99 -11.13 5.20 -0.64
C LEU A 99 -12.15 6.11 -1.37
N PRO A 100 -12.63 5.72 -2.56
CA PRO A 100 -13.59 6.50 -3.34
C PRO A 100 -14.91 6.83 -2.61
N ASP A 101 -15.31 6.00 -1.64
CA ASP A 101 -16.52 6.23 -0.82
C ASP A 101 -16.28 7.16 0.38
N GLY A 102 -15.06 7.70 0.53
CA GLY A 102 -14.67 8.58 1.63
C GLY A 102 -14.21 7.86 2.89
N SER A 103 -14.30 6.53 2.96
CA SER A 103 -13.74 5.76 4.06
C SER A 103 -12.20 5.79 4.02
N THR A 104 -11.55 5.53 5.17
CA THR A 104 -10.09 5.48 5.27
C THR A 104 -9.61 4.08 5.57
N ALA A 105 -8.39 3.75 5.13
CA ALA A 105 -7.80 2.43 5.35
C ALA A 105 -7.78 2.04 6.84
N GLN A 106 -7.40 2.94 7.75
CA GLN A 106 -7.40 2.65 9.19
C GLN A 106 -8.81 2.60 9.81
N GLY A 107 -9.80 3.20 9.14
CA GLY A 107 -11.20 3.19 9.57
C GLY A 107 -11.93 1.89 9.25
N ILE A 108 -11.56 1.21 8.16
CA ILE A 108 -12.22 -0.02 7.70
C ILE A 108 -11.42 -1.30 7.99
N THR A 109 -10.16 -1.18 8.38
CA THR A 109 -9.30 -2.33 8.72
C THR A 109 -9.38 -2.63 10.22
N GLN A 110 -9.64 -3.88 10.58
CA GLN A 110 -9.54 -4.33 11.96
C GLN A 110 -8.07 -4.51 12.34
N ILE A 111 -7.53 -3.60 13.15
CA ILE A 111 -6.15 -3.60 13.63
C ILE A 111 -6.08 -3.63 15.15
N THR A 112 -5.03 -4.24 15.69
CA THR A 112 -4.81 -4.31 17.14
C THR A 112 -4.57 -2.92 17.75
N PRO A 113 -4.83 -2.74 19.06
CA PRO A 113 -4.54 -1.47 19.74
C PRO A 113 -3.09 -1.02 19.62
N SER A 114 -2.12 -1.95 19.66
CA SER A 114 -0.69 -1.63 19.52
C SER A 114 -0.35 -1.10 18.12
N VAL A 115 -0.82 -1.78 17.07
CA VAL A 115 -0.63 -1.31 15.69
C VAL A 115 -1.28 0.06 15.48
N ARG A 116 -2.48 0.27 16.05
CA ARG A 116 -3.17 1.57 16.00
C ARG A 116 -2.37 2.68 16.70
N ALA A 117 -1.77 2.39 17.85
CA ALA A 117 -0.93 3.35 18.57
C ALA A 117 0.29 3.74 17.74
N ASN A 118 0.99 2.76 17.15
CA ASN A 118 2.12 3.01 16.26
C ASN A 118 1.74 3.83 15.02
N LEU A 119 0.61 3.54 14.37
CA LEU A 119 0.14 4.32 13.23
C LEU A 119 -0.21 5.76 13.60
N LYS A 120 -0.76 5.98 14.80
CA LYS A 120 -1.01 7.34 15.33
C LYS A 120 0.30 8.09 15.58
N GLU A 121 1.31 7.43 16.12
CA GLU A 121 2.63 8.03 16.31
C GLU A 121 3.30 8.36 14.97
N LEU A 122 3.20 7.46 14.00
CA LEU A 122 3.65 7.68 12.62
C LEU A 122 2.99 8.91 12.01
N TYR A 123 1.68 9.08 12.17
CA TYR A 123 0.98 10.29 11.74
C TYR A 123 1.55 11.56 12.38
N ILE A 124 1.74 11.55 13.70
CA ILE A 124 2.30 12.70 14.43
C ILE A 124 3.71 13.03 13.92
N ALA A 125 4.57 12.03 13.75
CA ALA A 125 5.90 12.21 13.18
C ALA A 125 5.85 12.78 11.75
N GLY A 126 4.97 12.22 10.90
CA GLY A 126 4.77 12.64 9.52
C GLY A 126 4.31 14.10 9.39
N THR A 127 3.41 14.57 10.27
CA THR A 127 2.96 15.98 10.24
C THR A 127 4.11 16.98 10.44
N ARG A 128 5.14 16.62 11.19
CA ARG A 128 6.36 17.44 11.37
C ARG A 128 7.30 17.38 10.17
N GLY A 129 7.24 16.28 9.40
CA GLY A 129 8.13 15.98 8.27
C GLY A 129 7.58 16.28 6.87
N GLY A 130 6.45 17.00 6.76
CA GLY A 130 5.84 17.33 5.46
C GLY A 130 4.78 16.33 4.97
N GLY A 131 4.35 15.41 5.83
CA GLY A 131 3.31 14.42 5.56
C GLY A 131 3.85 12.99 5.44
N LEU A 132 2.92 12.05 5.22
CA LEU A 132 3.25 10.65 5.00
C LEU A 132 3.15 10.31 3.52
N TRP A 133 4.09 9.50 3.05
CA TRP A 133 4.12 9.00 1.69
C TRP A 133 4.47 7.52 1.69
N SER A 134 3.88 6.78 0.75
CA SER A 134 4.08 5.35 0.58
C SER A 134 4.27 5.04 -0.90
N ALA A 135 5.32 4.29 -1.21
CA ALA A 135 5.68 3.89 -2.56
C ALA A 135 5.78 2.37 -2.64
N VAL A 136 4.93 1.76 -3.47
CA VAL A 136 4.73 0.32 -3.45
C VAL A 136 4.63 -0.22 -4.87
N GLY A 137 5.42 -1.27 -5.15
CA GLY A 137 5.46 -1.91 -6.45
C GLY A 137 6.36 -3.13 -6.46
N LYS A 138 6.35 -3.85 -7.57
CA LYS A 138 7.19 -5.04 -7.78
C LYS A 138 8.48 -4.64 -8.48
N LEU A 139 9.62 -4.96 -7.89
CA LEU A 139 10.90 -5.00 -8.60
C LEU A 139 10.95 -6.34 -9.37
N GLY A 140 10.36 -6.37 -10.56
CA GLY A 140 10.22 -7.60 -11.35
C GLY A 140 11.53 -8.09 -12.00
N SER A 141 11.51 -9.34 -12.45
CA SER A 141 12.55 -10.01 -13.27
C SER A 141 12.60 -9.54 -14.73
N GLY A 142 11.63 -8.73 -15.19
CA GLY A 142 11.56 -8.18 -16.54
C GLY A 142 12.33 -6.86 -16.74
N VAL A 143 13.06 -6.41 -15.72
CA VAL A 143 14.01 -5.30 -15.86
C VAL A 143 15.38 -5.92 -16.08
N THR A 144 15.56 -6.50 -17.26
CA THR A 144 16.83 -7.10 -17.68
C THR A 144 17.98 -6.09 -17.71
N GLU A 145 17.69 -4.78 -17.74
CA GLU A 145 18.70 -3.76 -18.04
C GLU A 145 19.02 -2.78 -16.88
N SER A 146 18.14 -2.51 -15.91
CA SER A 146 18.46 -1.58 -14.80
C SER A 146 17.51 -1.58 -13.58
N TYR A 147 17.94 -2.17 -12.46
CA TYR A 147 17.23 -2.09 -11.17
C TYR A 147 16.90 -0.64 -10.73
N ARG A 148 17.74 0.32 -11.11
CA ARG A 148 17.54 1.75 -10.78
C ARG A 148 16.28 2.28 -11.46
N LEU A 149 16.05 1.92 -12.72
CA LEU A 149 14.84 2.31 -13.45
C LEU A 149 13.59 1.63 -12.89
N ALA A 150 13.71 0.37 -12.47
CA ALA A 150 12.62 -0.35 -11.78
C ALA A 150 12.20 0.38 -10.50
N PHE A 151 13.19 0.75 -9.69
CA PHE A 151 12.96 1.49 -8.45
C PHE A 151 12.35 2.86 -8.71
N LEU A 152 12.90 3.63 -9.66
CA LEU A 152 12.35 4.94 -10.04
C LEU A 152 10.91 4.83 -10.55
N SER A 153 10.58 3.79 -11.31
CA SER A 153 9.20 3.54 -11.76
C SER A 153 8.23 3.40 -10.58
N VAL A 154 8.62 2.72 -9.49
CA VAL A 154 7.79 2.62 -8.28
C VAL A 154 7.59 4.00 -7.62
N LEU A 155 8.65 4.81 -7.53
CA LEU A 155 8.57 6.16 -6.98
C LEU A 155 7.72 7.10 -7.85
N PHE A 156 7.87 7.05 -9.17
CA PHE A 156 7.08 7.89 -10.08
C PHE A 156 5.61 7.53 -10.02
N ASN A 157 5.26 6.24 -10.07
CA ASN A 157 3.86 5.80 -9.96
C ASN A 157 3.21 6.27 -8.65
N SER A 158 3.93 6.18 -7.53
CA SER A 158 3.43 6.63 -6.23
C SER A 158 3.34 8.16 -6.10
N ALA A 159 4.06 8.91 -6.92
CA ALA A 159 3.93 10.37 -7.06
C ALA A 159 2.88 10.79 -8.12
N GLY A 160 2.18 9.84 -8.77
CA GLY A 160 1.24 10.13 -9.85
C GLY A 160 1.91 10.58 -11.16
N LEU A 161 3.19 10.26 -11.34
CA LEU A 161 3.97 10.54 -12.54
C LEU A 161 4.00 9.32 -13.48
N PRO A 162 4.30 9.52 -14.78
CA PRO A 162 4.57 8.41 -15.71
C PRO A 162 5.66 7.47 -15.19
N SER A 163 5.51 6.17 -15.39
CA SER A 163 6.45 5.16 -14.90
C SER A 163 7.81 5.18 -15.62
N GLN A 164 7.84 5.61 -16.88
CA GLN A 164 9.06 5.70 -17.69
C GLN A 164 9.85 6.95 -17.34
N TYR A 165 11.15 6.80 -17.12
CA TYR A 165 12.03 7.89 -16.69
C TYR A 165 12.01 9.13 -17.60
N PRO A 166 12.11 9.02 -18.94
CA PRO A 166 12.04 10.21 -19.80
C PRO A 166 10.71 10.96 -19.68
N ALA A 167 9.59 10.23 -19.65
CA ALA A 167 8.26 10.79 -19.51
C ALA A 167 8.04 11.43 -18.12
N ALA A 168 8.56 10.82 -17.06
CA ALA A 168 8.51 11.37 -15.70
C ALA A 168 9.30 12.69 -15.60
N ARG A 169 10.49 12.74 -16.21
CA ARG A 169 11.30 13.97 -16.26
C ARG A 169 10.59 15.10 -16.98
N LEU A 170 10.00 14.80 -18.14
CA LEU A 170 9.21 15.78 -18.88
C LEU A 170 8.02 16.27 -18.05
N ALA A 171 7.27 15.34 -17.43
CA ALA A 171 6.15 15.69 -16.56
C ALA A 171 6.58 16.59 -15.38
N MET A 172 7.70 16.31 -14.72
CA MET A 172 8.25 17.14 -13.66
C MET A 172 8.68 18.53 -14.14
N MET A 173 9.26 18.63 -15.33
CA MET A 173 9.63 19.91 -15.95
C MET A 173 8.39 20.74 -16.26
N LEU A 174 7.40 20.15 -16.94
CA LEU A 174 6.14 20.82 -17.26
C LEU A 174 5.37 21.26 -16.01
N LYS A 175 5.41 20.47 -14.92
CA LYS A 175 4.79 20.87 -13.64
C LYS A 175 5.51 22.07 -13.01
N ARG A 176 6.83 22.18 -13.15
CA ARG A 176 7.62 23.33 -12.68
C ARG A 176 7.31 24.59 -13.47
N GLU A 177 7.07 24.45 -14.77
CA GLU A 177 6.74 25.54 -15.69
C GLU A 177 5.25 25.91 -15.69
N GLY A 178 4.40 25.14 -15.00
CA GLY A 178 2.95 25.35 -14.98
C GLY A 178 2.21 24.89 -16.25
N ALA A 179 2.90 24.24 -17.19
CA ALA A 179 2.36 23.83 -18.49
C ALA A 179 1.82 22.38 -18.52
N TYR A 180 1.95 21.62 -17.42
CA TYR A 180 1.62 20.19 -17.41
C TYR A 180 0.16 19.89 -17.79
N GLU A 181 -0.81 20.59 -17.20
CA GLU A 181 -2.23 20.31 -17.44
C GLU A 181 -2.64 20.68 -18.88
N GLU A 182 -2.06 21.75 -19.45
CA GLU A 182 -2.30 22.15 -20.84
C GLU A 182 -1.80 21.07 -21.83
N VAL A 183 -0.57 20.59 -21.62
CA VAL A 183 0.00 19.53 -22.45
C VAL A 183 -0.80 18.23 -22.33
N VAL A 184 -1.23 17.85 -21.12
CA VAL A 184 -2.06 16.65 -20.92
C VAL A 184 -3.43 16.79 -21.59
N ALA A 185 -4.03 17.97 -21.56
CA ALA A 185 -5.30 18.23 -22.23
C ALA A 185 -5.20 18.13 -23.76
N ALA A 186 -4.06 18.57 -24.34
CA ALA A 186 -3.82 18.51 -25.79
C ALA A 186 -3.51 17.11 -26.33
N LEU A 187 -3.26 16.11 -25.47
CA LEU A 187 -3.02 14.72 -25.86
C LEU A 187 -4.30 13.88 -26.00
N LYS A 188 -5.46 14.45 -25.67
CA LYS A 188 -6.78 13.82 -25.83
C LYS A 188 -7.38 14.11 -27.20
#